data_AF-A0A0W0YM69-F1
#
_entry.id   AF-A0A0W0YM69-F1
#
_cell.length_a   1.000
_cell.length_b   1.000
_cell.length_c   1.000
_cell.angle_alpha   90.00
_cell.angle_beta   90.00
_cell.angle_gamma   90.00
#
_symmetry.space_group_name_H-M   'P 1'
#
loop_
_entity.id
_entity.type
_entity.pdbx_description
1 polymer ?
#
loop_
_entity_poly.entity_id
_entity_poly.type
_entity_poly.pdbx_seq_one_letter_code
_entity_poly.pdbx_strand_id
1 'polypeptide(L)' 'MKNLSFILVCIALICSGCSRYASNGERLYLNSRNGPVLEVPPPLSRANISNFYDLPQQNQDARVSIAPPVS' A
#
# COMPACT_ATOMS: atom_id res chain seq x y z
N MET A 1 -37.31 24.16 10.32
CA MET A 1 -36.75 23.10 9.43
C MET A 1 -35.33 23.38 8.95
N LYS A 2 -34.93 24.63 8.67
CA LYS A 2 -33.57 24.97 8.18
C LYS A 2 -32.44 24.54 9.13
N ASN A 3 -32.67 24.64 10.44
CA ASN A 3 -31.70 24.31 11.48
C ASN A 3 -31.44 22.79 11.60
N LEU A 4 -32.47 21.98 11.37
CA LEU A 4 -32.35 20.51 11.41
C LEU A 4 -31.56 19.98 10.21
N SER A 5 -31.78 20.56 9.04
CA SER A 5 -31.01 20.24 7.83
C SER A 5 -29.52 20.53 8.03
N PHE A 6 -29.19 21.66 8.66
CA PHE A 6 -27.81 22.04 8.94
C PHE A 6 -27.13 21.05 9.91
N ILE A 7 -27.83 20.62 10.95
CA ILE A 7 -27.33 19.62 11.91
C ILE A 7 -27.05 18.28 11.21
N LEU A 8 -27.95 17.83 10.34
CA LEU A 8 -27.77 16.58 9.58
C LEU A 8 -26.55 16.62 8.66
N VAL A 9 -26.32 17.77 7.99
CA VAL A 9 -25.14 17.98 7.13
C VAL A 9 -23.86 17.94 7.97
N CYS A 10 -23.83 18.61 9.13
CA CYS A 10 -22.67 18.57 10.02
C CYS A 10 -22.36 17.15 10.52
N ILE A 11 -23.37 16.37 10.89
CA ILE A 11 -23.19 14.97 11.34
C ILE A 11 -22.63 14.11 10.21
N ALA A 12 -23.15 14.23 8.99
CA ALA A 12 -22.65 13.48 7.83
C ALA A 12 -21.18 13.80 7.52
N LEU A 13 -20.78 15.08 7.63
CA LEU A 13 -19.39 15.50 7.45
C LEU A 13 -18.46 14.91 8.53
N ILE A 14 -18.89 14.91 9.80
CA ILE A 14 -18.10 14.35 10.92
C ILE A 14 -17.95 12.82 10.78
N CYS A 15 -18.97 12.11 10.30
CA CYS A 15 -18.94 10.65 10.14
C CYS A 15 -18.10 10.17 8.94
N SER A 16 -17.74 11.04 7.99
CA SER A 16 -16.95 10.67 6.81
C SER A 16 -15.47 10.35 7.11
N GLY A 17 -15.01 10.60 8.35
CA GLY A 17 -13.62 10.39 8.77
C GLY A 17 -13.24 8.97 9.22
N CYS A 18 -14.17 8.01 9.24
CA CYS A 18 -13.95 6.72 9.93
C CYS A 18 -13.15 5.65 9.16
N SER A 19 -12.74 5.87 7.91
CA SER A 19 -11.83 4.92 7.22
C SER A 19 -10.62 5.62 6.62
N ARG A 20 -9.66 5.97 7.47
CA ARG A 20 -8.38 6.51 7.01
C ARG A 20 -7.60 5.51 6.15
N TYR A 21 -7.84 4.21 6.37
CA TYR A 21 -7.15 3.11 5.69
C TYR A 21 -8.19 2.13 5.14
N ALA A 22 -8.45 2.17 3.83
CA ALA A 22 -9.28 1.19 3.11
C ALA A 22 -8.44 0.26 2.22
N SER A 23 -7.16 0.61 1.99
CA SER A 23 -6.19 -0.18 1.23
C SER A 23 -4.78 0.12 1.71
N ASN A 24 -3.79 -0.62 1.21
CA ASN A 24 -2.37 -0.25 1.30
C ASN A 24 -1.97 0.91 0.36
N GLY A 25 -2.96 1.64 -0.18
CA GLY A 25 -2.79 2.74 -1.14
C GLY A 25 -2.11 4.00 -0.61
N GLU A 26 -1.72 4.05 0.67
CA GLU A 26 -1.06 5.24 1.20
C GLU A 26 0.35 5.45 0.62
N ARG A 27 0.67 6.75 0.52
CA ARG A 27 1.55 7.38 -0.48
C ARG A 27 3.00 6.93 -0.60
N LEU A 28 3.52 6.03 0.23
CA LEU A 28 4.97 5.79 0.28
C LEU A 28 5.37 4.40 -0.18
N TYR A 29 4.65 3.36 0.26
CA TYR A 29 5.04 1.98 -0.04
C TYR A 29 4.87 1.64 -1.53
N LEU A 30 3.72 2.00 -2.12
CA LEU A 30 3.42 1.71 -3.54
C LEU A 30 4.21 2.55 -4.54
N ASN A 31 4.83 3.64 -4.08
CA ASN A 31 5.71 4.47 -4.91
C ASN A 31 7.15 3.94 -4.95
N SER A 32 7.51 3.01 -4.06
CA SER A 32 8.81 2.36 -4.07
C SER A 32 8.93 1.44 -5.28
N ARG A 33 10.11 1.41 -5.88
CA ARG A 33 10.46 0.48 -6.97
C ARG A 33 11.55 -0.48 -6.50
N ASN A 34 11.61 -1.65 -7.10
CA ASN A 34 12.73 -2.57 -6.87
C ASN A 34 14.05 -1.85 -7.16
N GLY A 35 15.04 -2.07 -6.29
CA GLY A 35 16.39 -1.55 -6.47
C GLY A 35 17.10 -2.19 -7.68
N PRO A 36 18.31 -1.72 -8.00
CA PRO A 36 19.13 -2.33 -9.04
C PRO A 36 19.46 -3.79 -8.69
N VAL A 37 19.75 -4.58 -9.73
CA VAL A 37 20.21 -5.96 -9.56
C VAL A 37 21.56 -5.96 -8.85
N LEU A 38 21.78 -6.93 -7.96
CA LEU A 38 23.04 -7.08 -7.26
C LEU A 38 24.19 -7.40 -8.24
N GLU A 39 25.15 -6.49 -8.31
CA GLU A 39 26.41 -6.69 -9.00
C GLU A 39 27.41 -7.34 -8.04
N VAL A 40 27.95 -8.49 -8.45
CA VAL A 40 28.99 -9.19 -7.71
C VAL A 40 30.30 -9.05 -8.48
N PRO A 41 31.27 -8.28 -7.95
CA PRO A 41 32.51 -8.03 -8.66
C PRO A 41 33.43 -9.26 -8.64
N PRO A 42 34.25 -9.51 -9.68
CA PRO A 42 35.28 -10.54 -9.63
C PRO A 42 36.27 -10.31 -8.47
N PRO A 43 36.81 -11.37 -7.82
CA PRO A 43 36.59 -12.80 -8.08
C PRO A 43 35.39 -13.39 -7.29
N LEU A 44 34.54 -12.56 -6.69
CA LEU A 44 33.40 -13.01 -5.91
C LEU A 44 32.34 -13.65 -6.83
N SER A 45 31.57 -14.59 -6.28
CA SER A 45 30.54 -15.33 -7.02
C SER A 45 29.20 -15.24 -6.32
N ARG A 46 28.11 -15.27 -7.11
CA ARG A 46 26.73 -15.36 -6.61
C ARG A 46 26.38 -16.74 -6.03
N ALA A 47 27.24 -17.75 -6.18
CA ALA A 47 26.92 -19.14 -5.83
C ALA A 47 26.42 -19.35 -4.38
N ASN A 48 26.86 -18.49 -3.45
CA ASN A 48 26.47 -18.58 -2.03
C ASN A 48 25.51 -17.45 -1.58
N ILE A 49 25.03 -16.64 -2.52
CA ILE A 49 24.08 -15.57 -2.20
C ILE A 49 22.68 -16.18 -2.25
N SER A 50 21.94 -16.01 -1.15
CA SER A 50 20.55 -16.44 -1.08
C SER A 50 19.69 -15.66 -2.08
N ASN A 51 18.70 -16.32 -2.67
CA ASN A 51 17.67 -15.71 -3.52
C ASN A 51 16.72 -14.78 -2.73
N PHE A 52 16.96 -14.54 -1.44
CA PHE A 52 16.16 -13.64 -0.60
C PHE A 52 16.03 -12.22 -1.19
N TYR A 53 17.03 -11.75 -1.94
CA TYR A 53 17.02 -10.44 -2.58
C TYR A 53 16.49 -10.46 -4.02
N ASP A 54 16.11 -11.63 -4.53
CA ASP A 54 15.49 -11.76 -5.85
C ASP A 54 14.03 -11.35 -5.74
N LEU A 55 13.79 -10.05 -5.89
CA LEU A 55 12.44 -9.51 -5.86
C LEU A 55 11.70 -9.90 -7.15
N PRO A 56 10.44 -10.38 -7.05
CA PRO A 56 9.64 -10.67 -8.23
C PRO A 56 9.36 -9.40 -9.02
N GLN A 57 9.06 -9.57 -10.32
CA GLN A 57 8.63 -8.46 -11.15
C GLN A 57 7.26 -7.93 -10.69
N GLN A 58 7.17 -6.64 -10.36
CA GLN A 58 5.93 -5.98 -9.99
C GLN A 58 5.19 -5.49 -11.25
N ASN A 59 4.58 -6.43 -11.98
CA ASN A 59 3.82 -6.14 -13.20
C ASN A 59 2.31 -5.99 -12.97
N GLN A 60 1.88 -6.02 -11.70
CA GLN A 60 0.48 -6.04 -11.28
C GLN A 60 0.17 -4.86 -10.38
N ASP A 61 -1.11 -4.51 -10.26
CA ASP A 61 -1.55 -3.52 -9.28
C ASP A 61 -1.33 -4.09 -7.87
N ALA A 62 -0.43 -3.46 -7.13
CA ALA A 62 -0.07 -3.87 -5.77
C ALA A 62 -1.07 -3.35 -4.71
N ARG A 63 -2.15 -2.66 -5.12
CA ARG A 63 -3.20 -2.20 -4.21
C ARG A 63 -4.04 -3.37 -3.71
N VAL A 64 -4.09 -3.56 -2.40
CA VAL A 64 -4.89 -4.59 -1.73
C VAL A 64 -5.91 -3.96 -0.78
N SER A 65 -7.08 -4.61 -0.69
CA SER A 65 -8.05 -4.30 0.37
C SER A 65 -7.51 -4.79 1.70
N ILE A 66 -7.69 -3.97 2.73
CA ILE A 66 -7.39 -4.35 4.13
C ILE A 66 -8.66 -4.53 4.97
N ALA A 67 -9.83 -4.49 4.31
CA ALA A 67 -11.07 -4.85 4.96
C ALA A 67 -11.06 -6.35 5.35
N PRO A 68 -11.67 -6.74 6.47
CA PRO A 68 -11.83 -8.14 6.81
C PRO A 68 -12.56 -8.90 5.69
N PRO A 69 -12.20 -10.17 5.43
CA PRO A 69 -12.92 -11.00 4.48
C PRO A 69 -14.35 -11.26 4.97
N VAL A 70 -15.29 -11.36 4.02
CA VAL A 70 -16.67 -11.76 4.32
C VAL A 70 -16.71 -13.26 4.63
N SER A 71 -17.39 -13.63 5.72
CA SER A 71 -17.62 -15.01 6.14
C SER A 71 -18.66 -15.72 5.28
#